data_AF-A0A2V7Z6G3-F1
#
_entry.id   AF-A0A2V7Z6G3-F1
#
_cell.length_a   1.000
_cell.length_b   1.000
_cell.length_c   1.000
_cell.angle_alpha   90.00
_cell.angle_beta   90.00
_cell.angle_gamma   90.00
#
_symmetry.space_group_name_H-M   'P 1'
#
loop_
_entity.id
_entity.type
_entity.pdbx_description
1 polymer ?
#
loop_
_entity_poly.entity_id
_entity_poly.type
_entity_poly.pdbx_seq_one_letter_code
_entity_poly.pdbx_strand_id
1 'polypeptide(L)'
;MARRRRSSSPYWATRVCFRTRWRTRSRSSAGSSLDRMPEIRPAGPGPERVEHFRSKSEAETEAIGRALAQELTPDDVVYLVGDLGVGKTAFARGLASGLGAVAREVASPTFAILHEYAASDGSIVMRHLDLYRLADRSEDLEVLGLPDAVGGVPIAVEWPRSAIRTALPPTREVFFKRTPDGTRWIGVGRPSHAGSSAAR
;
A
#
# COMPACT_ATOMS: atom_id res chain seq x y z
N MET A 1 18.25 6.26 -47.00
CA MET A 1 16.96 6.90 -46.63
C MET A 1 16.35 6.17 -45.44
N ALA A 2 16.37 6.76 -44.24
CA ALA A 2 15.44 6.46 -43.14
C ALA A 2 15.67 7.49 -42.02
N ARG A 3 14.79 8.49 -41.94
CA ARG A 3 14.78 9.53 -40.90
C ARG A 3 14.34 8.91 -39.57
N ARG A 4 15.19 8.92 -38.54
CA ARG A 4 14.77 8.61 -37.16
C ARG A 4 14.04 9.83 -36.59
N ARG A 5 12.76 9.62 -36.25
CA ARG A 5 11.87 10.61 -35.62
C ARG A 5 12.31 10.84 -34.17
N ARG A 6 12.38 12.11 -33.78
CA ARG A 6 12.47 12.57 -32.39
C ARG A 6 11.18 12.14 -31.66
N SER A 7 11.33 11.45 -30.54
CA SER A 7 10.23 11.16 -29.62
C SER A 7 10.23 12.23 -28.52
N SER A 8 9.12 12.94 -28.47
CA SER A 8 8.77 14.03 -27.58
C SER A 8 8.50 13.50 -26.18
N SER A 9 9.18 14.09 -25.20
CA SER A 9 8.93 13.93 -23.76
C SER A 9 7.53 14.50 -23.41
N PRO A 10 6.65 13.75 -22.73
CA PRO A 10 5.41 14.31 -22.23
C PRO A 10 5.60 14.95 -20.86
N TYR A 11 5.27 16.24 -20.82
CA TYR A 11 5.13 17.13 -19.67
C TYR A 11 4.02 16.63 -18.72
N TRP A 12 4.35 16.07 -17.55
CA TRP A 12 3.41 15.95 -16.42
C TRP A 12 4.08 15.84 -15.03
N ALA A 13 5.34 16.25 -14.89
CA ALA A 13 6.02 16.26 -13.59
C ALA A 13 5.73 17.54 -12.78
N THR A 14 4.50 17.73 -12.31
CA THR A 14 4.24 18.64 -11.17
C THR A 14 4.40 17.86 -9.87
N ARG A 15 5.67 17.75 -9.42
CA ARG A 15 6.00 17.38 -8.04
C ARG A 15 5.54 18.51 -7.11
N VAL A 16 4.38 18.36 -6.48
CA VAL A 16 4.05 19.16 -5.29
C VAL A 16 4.58 18.42 -4.07
N CYS A 17 5.84 18.67 -3.73
CA CYS A 17 6.49 18.16 -2.53
C CYS A 17 6.24 19.15 -1.38
N PHE A 18 5.19 18.95 -0.58
CA PHE A 18 5.04 19.69 0.68
C PHE A 18 5.86 19.00 1.77
N ARG A 19 7.03 19.55 2.09
CA ARG A 19 7.80 19.19 3.29
C ARG A 19 7.17 19.90 4.50
N THR A 20 6.24 19.26 5.21
CA THR A 20 5.90 19.69 6.57
C THR A 20 6.85 19.00 7.55
N ARG A 21 7.85 19.75 7.99
CA ARG A 21 8.73 19.37 9.10
C ARG A 21 7.91 19.44 10.38
N TRP A 22 7.60 18.31 11.00
CA TRP A 22 7.01 18.30 12.33
C TRP A 22 8.02 18.90 13.33
N ARG A 23 7.77 20.13 13.77
CA ARG A 23 8.43 20.72 14.94
C ARG A 23 7.70 20.23 16.17
N THR A 24 8.39 19.49 17.03
CA THR A 24 7.96 19.27 18.40
C THR A 24 7.92 20.63 19.11
N ARG A 25 6.73 21.14 19.42
CA ARG A 25 6.57 22.27 20.35
C ARG A 25 5.95 21.76 21.64
N SER A 26 6.69 21.95 22.72
CA SER A 26 6.28 21.75 24.10
C SER A 26 5.13 22.71 24.48
N ARG A 27 4.17 22.14 25.21
CA ARG A 27 2.99 22.69 25.92
C ARG A 27 2.93 24.21 26.17
N SER A 28 1.74 24.80 26.00
CA SER A 28 0.94 25.38 27.12
C SER A 28 -0.52 25.71 26.71
N SER A 29 -1.44 25.23 27.57
CA SER A 29 -2.82 25.61 27.94
C SER A 29 -3.82 26.39 27.05
N ALA A 30 -5.03 25.80 27.07
CA ALA A 30 -6.38 26.39 27.21
C ALA A 30 -7.17 26.81 25.95
N GLY A 31 -8.35 26.17 25.77
CA GLY A 31 -9.51 26.80 25.12
C GLY A 31 -10.32 25.97 24.11
N SER A 32 -11.56 25.64 24.51
CA SER A 32 -12.75 25.31 23.70
C SER A 32 -12.92 23.88 23.12
N SER A 33 -14.01 23.27 23.58
CA SER A 33 -14.61 22.02 23.12
C SER A 33 -15.29 22.20 21.77
N LEU A 34 -14.68 21.72 20.68
CA LEU A 34 -15.36 21.30 19.45
C LEU A 34 -14.52 20.17 18.80
N ASP A 35 -15.18 19.08 18.43
CA ASP A 35 -14.71 17.98 17.59
C ASP A 35 -13.38 17.29 17.96
N ARG A 36 -13.40 16.54 19.06
CA ARG A 36 -12.39 15.52 19.32
C ARG A 36 -12.76 14.24 18.57
N MET A 37 -12.40 14.15 17.29
CA MET A 37 -12.37 12.89 16.53
C MET A 37 -11.64 11.81 17.36
N PRO A 38 -12.12 10.56 17.41
CA PRO A 38 -11.36 9.49 18.05
C PRO A 38 -10.06 9.30 17.25
N GLU A 39 -8.94 9.71 17.83
CA GLU A 39 -7.61 9.37 17.35
C GLU A 39 -7.47 7.84 17.40
N ILE A 40 -7.75 7.15 16.28
CA ILE A 40 -7.24 5.80 16.07
C ILE A 40 -5.72 5.95 15.92
N ARG A 41 -5.01 5.86 17.04
CA ARG A 41 -3.55 5.80 17.07
C ARG A 41 -3.13 4.41 16.63
N PRO A 42 -2.27 4.26 15.60
CA PRO A 42 -1.64 2.98 15.35
C PRO A 42 -0.84 2.59 16.60
N ALA A 43 -0.97 1.35 17.05
CA ALA A 43 -0.20 0.80 18.15
C ALA A 43 1.25 0.58 17.68
N GLY A 44 2.12 1.58 17.81
CA GLY A 44 3.54 1.48 17.47
C GLY A 44 4.20 2.83 17.20
N PRO A 45 5.54 2.88 17.09
CA PRO A 45 6.21 4.07 16.56
C PRO A 45 5.66 4.38 15.14
N GLY A 46 5.63 5.65 14.74
CA GLY A 46 5.14 6.01 13.41
C GLY A 46 6.19 5.73 12.32
N PRO A 47 5.78 5.45 11.06
CA PRO A 47 6.70 5.25 9.94
C PRO A 47 7.78 6.34 9.82
N GLU A 48 9.04 5.94 9.57
CA GLU A 48 10.25 6.78 9.63
C GLU A 48 10.26 7.93 8.60
N ARG A 49 9.54 7.76 7.48
CA ARG A 49 9.22 8.81 6.50
C ARG A 49 7.97 8.39 5.73
N VAL A 50 6.96 9.26 5.66
CA VAL A 50 5.72 9.02 4.91
C VAL A 50 5.65 9.97 3.72
N GLU A 51 5.46 9.41 2.55
CA GLU A 51 5.12 10.15 1.34
C GLU A 51 3.61 10.27 1.22
N HIS A 52 3.14 11.47 0.88
CA HIS A 52 1.71 11.78 0.86
C HIS A 52 1.27 12.14 -0.54
N PHE A 53 0.19 11.50 -0.98
CA PHE A 53 -0.43 11.71 -2.27
C PHE A 53 -1.90 12.06 -2.10
N ARG A 54 -2.41 12.80 -3.09
CA ARG A 54 -3.84 13.06 -3.24
C ARG A 54 -4.28 12.51 -4.57
N SER A 55 -5.35 11.71 -4.55
CA SER A 55 -5.89 11.05 -5.74
C SER A 55 -7.36 11.41 -5.91
N LYS A 56 -7.74 11.80 -7.12
CA LYS A 56 -9.11 12.16 -7.50
C LYS A 56 -9.83 11.05 -8.27
N SER A 57 -9.12 9.99 -8.65
CA SER A 57 -9.66 8.93 -9.51
C SER A 57 -9.03 7.57 -9.23
N GLU A 58 -9.63 6.50 -9.75
CA GLU A 58 -9.01 5.17 -9.71
C GLU A 58 -7.71 5.14 -10.52
N ALA A 59 -7.68 5.78 -11.69
CA ALA A 59 -6.50 5.85 -12.54
C ALA A 59 -5.30 6.54 -11.87
N GLU A 60 -5.55 7.62 -11.10
CA GLU A 60 -4.52 8.26 -10.27
C GLU A 60 -4.05 7.36 -9.14
N THR A 61 -4.96 6.62 -8.51
CA THR A 61 -4.63 5.66 -7.44
C THR A 61 -3.76 4.51 -7.98
N GLU A 62 -4.11 3.98 -9.14
CA GLU A 62 -3.32 2.98 -9.87
C GLU A 62 -1.95 3.52 -10.29
N ALA A 63 -1.86 4.79 -10.68
CA ALA A 63 -0.58 5.41 -11.03
C ALA A 63 0.38 5.50 -9.84
N ILE A 64 -0.14 5.80 -8.64
CA ILE A 64 0.67 5.80 -7.41
C ILE A 64 1.13 4.38 -7.08
N GLY A 65 0.25 3.38 -7.22
CA GLY A 65 0.62 1.96 -7.07
C GLY A 65 1.71 1.54 -8.06
N ARG A 66 1.58 1.89 -9.35
CA ARG A 66 2.61 1.61 -10.37
C ARG A 66 3.96 2.23 -10.05
N ALA A 67 3.97 3.43 -9.47
CA ALA A 67 5.19 4.09 -9.07
C ALA A 67 5.88 3.35 -7.90
N LEU A 68 5.12 2.95 -6.88
CA LEU A 68 5.66 2.19 -5.75
C LEU A 68 6.20 0.82 -6.19
N ALA A 69 5.57 0.17 -7.16
CA ALA A 69 6.02 -1.12 -7.69
C ALA A 69 7.47 -1.10 -8.21
N GLN A 70 7.97 0.03 -8.71
CA GLN A 70 9.35 0.15 -9.19
C GLN A 70 10.39 0.10 -8.07
N GLU A 71 9.97 0.24 -6.82
CA GLU A 71 10.83 0.16 -5.65
C GLU A 71 10.79 -1.21 -4.96
N LEU A 72 9.90 -2.10 -5.40
CA LEU A 72 9.69 -3.39 -4.74
C LEU A 72 10.68 -4.43 -5.25
N THR A 73 11.17 -5.25 -4.33
CA THR A 73 11.94 -6.45 -4.61
C THR A 73 11.11 -7.70 -4.34
N PRO A 74 11.54 -8.89 -4.81
CA PRO A 74 11.01 -10.14 -4.28
C PRO A 74 10.94 -10.12 -2.76
N ASP A 75 9.90 -10.77 -2.20
CA ASP A 75 9.61 -10.86 -0.77
C ASP A 75 9.15 -9.56 -0.09
N ASP A 76 9.05 -8.43 -0.80
CA ASP A 76 8.45 -7.22 -0.22
C ASP A 76 6.98 -7.43 0.11
N VAL A 77 6.59 -7.03 1.32
CA VAL A 77 5.21 -7.10 1.81
C VAL A 77 4.64 -5.69 1.94
N VAL A 78 3.59 -5.40 1.16
CA VAL A 78 2.90 -4.11 1.12
C VAL A 78 1.54 -4.23 1.79
N TYR A 79 1.41 -3.60 2.96
CA TYR A 79 0.12 -3.53 3.64
C TYR A 79 -0.74 -2.38 3.12
N LEU A 80 -2.00 -2.65 2.82
CA LEU A 80 -2.99 -1.70 2.35
C LEU A 80 -4.06 -1.52 3.42
N VAL A 81 -4.07 -0.35 4.07
CA VAL A 81 -4.87 -0.06 5.26
C VAL A 81 -5.81 1.10 5.01
N GLY A 82 -7.11 0.91 5.25
CA GLY A 82 -8.10 1.97 5.16
C GLY A 82 -9.49 1.40 4.89
N ASP A 83 -10.51 2.26 4.94
CA ASP A 83 -11.91 1.84 4.93
C ASP A 83 -12.35 1.13 3.63
N LEU A 84 -13.53 0.48 3.67
CA LEU A 84 -14.12 -0.16 2.49
C LEU A 84 -14.35 0.88 1.38
N GLY A 85 -14.03 0.53 0.14
CA GLY A 85 -14.24 1.41 -1.02
C GLY A 85 -13.34 2.66 -1.06
N VAL A 86 -12.29 2.73 -0.24
CA VAL A 86 -11.32 3.84 -0.24
C VAL A 86 -10.33 3.78 -1.42
N GLY A 87 -10.21 2.64 -2.10
CA GLY A 87 -9.35 2.48 -3.29
C GLY A 87 -8.10 1.61 -3.10
N LYS A 88 -8.00 0.83 -2.01
CA LYS A 88 -6.93 -0.15 -1.77
C LYS A 88 -6.73 -1.08 -2.97
N THR A 89 -7.83 -1.66 -3.45
CA THR A 89 -7.84 -2.53 -4.61
C THR A 89 -7.31 -1.84 -5.87
N ALA A 90 -7.72 -0.61 -6.16
CA ALA A 90 -7.19 0.15 -7.29
C ALA A 90 -5.67 0.36 -7.15
N PHE A 91 -5.18 0.58 -5.94
CA PHE A 91 -3.75 0.65 -5.69
C PHE A 91 -3.04 -0.69 -5.95
N ALA A 92 -3.60 -1.81 -5.48
CA ALA A 92 -3.07 -3.16 -5.74
C ALA A 92 -3.00 -3.49 -7.23
N ARG A 93 -4.01 -3.09 -8.01
CA ARG A 93 -4.00 -3.17 -9.47
C ARG A 93 -2.85 -2.38 -10.10
N GLY A 94 -2.62 -1.17 -9.57
CA GLY A 94 -1.47 -0.35 -9.92
C GLY A 94 -0.15 -1.05 -9.64
N LEU A 95 0.01 -1.65 -8.46
CA LEU A 95 1.20 -2.42 -8.09
C LEU A 95 1.45 -3.56 -9.10
N ALA A 96 0.45 -4.42 -9.30
CA ALA A 96 0.56 -5.57 -10.20
C ALA A 96 0.95 -5.14 -11.63
N SER A 97 0.28 -4.12 -12.17
CA SER A 97 0.62 -3.58 -13.49
C SER A 97 2.05 -3.01 -13.54
N GLY A 98 2.51 -2.34 -12.49
CA GLY A 98 3.87 -1.81 -12.40
C GLY A 98 4.95 -2.91 -12.32
N LEU A 99 4.59 -4.08 -11.78
CA LEU A 99 5.41 -5.28 -11.73
C LEU A 99 5.35 -6.12 -13.03
N GLY A 100 4.58 -5.69 -14.03
CA GLY A 100 4.51 -6.34 -15.35
C GLY A 100 3.33 -7.29 -15.55
N ALA A 101 2.34 -7.28 -14.66
CA ALA A 101 1.14 -8.10 -14.82
C ALA A 101 0.32 -7.71 -16.06
N VAL A 102 -0.28 -8.71 -16.72
CA VAL A 102 -1.12 -8.48 -17.90
C VAL A 102 -2.48 -7.91 -17.53
N ALA A 103 -3.01 -6.98 -18.33
CA ALA A 103 -4.24 -6.23 -18.04
C ALA A 103 -5.46 -7.11 -17.70
N ARG A 104 -5.57 -8.30 -18.30
CA ARG A 104 -6.67 -9.25 -18.03
C ARG A 104 -6.65 -9.79 -16.59
N GLU A 105 -5.48 -9.86 -15.98
CA GLU A 105 -5.28 -10.43 -14.63
C GLU A 105 -5.30 -9.34 -13.56
N VAL A 106 -5.19 -8.06 -13.97
CA VAL A 106 -5.20 -6.89 -13.08
C VAL A 106 -6.57 -6.68 -12.41
N ALA A 107 -7.65 -7.37 -12.81
CA ALA A 107 -8.92 -7.28 -12.09
C ALA A 107 -8.78 -7.82 -10.66
N SER A 108 -9.39 -7.14 -9.68
CA SER A 108 -9.39 -7.64 -8.30
C SER A 108 -10.35 -8.80 -8.14
N PRO A 109 -9.99 -9.85 -7.38
CA PRO A 109 -10.89 -10.96 -7.15
C PRO A 109 -12.08 -10.48 -6.33
N THR A 110 -13.28 -10.78 -6.82
CA THR A 110 -14.50 -10.51 -6.07
C THR A 110 -14.73 -11.55 -4.96
N PHE A 111 -13.95 -12.65 -4.90
CA PHE A 111 -14.15 -13.73 -3.91
C PHE A 111 -12.89 -14.49 -3.45
N ALA A 112 -11.72 -14.29 -4.06
CA ALA A 112 -10.52 -15.04 -3.68
C ALA A 112 -9.80 -14.39 -2.49
N ILE A 113 -9.34 -15.20 -1.54
CA ILE A 113 -8.54 -14.76 -0.38
C ILE A 113 -7.12 -14.43 -0.83
N LEU A 114 -6.58 -15.21 -1.78
CA LEU A 114 -5.29 -15.02 -2.43
C LEU A 114 -5.50 -14.95 -3.94
N HIS A 115 -4.83 -14.01 -4.58
CA HIS A 115 -4.78 -13.88 -6.04
C HIS A 115 -3.35 -13.71 -6.52
N GLU A 116 -3.05 -14.38 -7.62
CA GLU A 116 -1.75 -14.29 -8.27
C GLU A 116 -1.89 -13.50 -9.57
N TYR A 117 -1.03 -12.51 -9.74
CA TYR A 117 -0.91 -11.75 -10.97
C TYR A 117 0.30 -12.27 -11.74
N ALA A 118 0.11 -12.65 -13.01
CA ALA A 118 1.16 -13.15 -13.87
C ALA A 118 1.53 -12.17 -14.99
N ALA A 119 2.78 -12.28 -15.44
CA ALA A 119 3.29 -11.64 -16.64
C ALA A 119 2.84 -12.39 -17.90
N SER A 120 3.23 -11.86 -19.07
CA SER A 120 2.84 -12.45 -20.37
C SER A 120 3.42 -13.84 -20.63
N ASP A 121 4.52 -14.20 -19.96
CA ASP A 121 5.15 -15.52 -20.02
C ASP A 121 4.57 -16.53 -19.01
N GLY A 122 3.59 -16.10 -18.20
CA GLY A 122 2.95 -16.91 -17.17
C GLY A 122 3.68 -16.93 -15.83
N SER A 123 4.82 -16.24 -15.68
CA SER A 123 5.48 -16.11 -14.39
C SER A 123 4.67 -15.23 -13.43
N ILE A 124 4.53 -15.65 -12.17
CA ILE A 124 3.87 -14.83 -11.14
C ILE A 124 4.77 -13.64 -10.80
N VAL A 125 4.21 -12.45 -10.78
CA VAL A 125 4.93 -11.20 -10.46
C VAL A 125 4.45 -10.55 -9.18
N MET A 126 3.25 -10.89 -8.71
CA MET A 126 2.71 -10.37 -7.46
C MET A 126 1.64 -11.30 -6.91
N ARG A 127 1.58 -11.40 -5.58
CA ARG A 127 0.44 -11.99 -4.87
C ARG A 127 -0.36 -10.93 -4.14
N HIS A 128 -1.65 -11.14 -4.01
CA HIS A 128 -2.56 -10.20 -3.37
C HIS A 128 -3.53 -10.93 -2.46
N LEU A 129 -3.50 -10.55 -1.18
CA LEU A 129 -4.27 -11.13 -0.10
C LEU A 129 -5.34 -10.16 0.35
N ASP A 130 -6.61 -10.57 0.36
CA ASP A 130 -7.73 -9.79 0.92
C ASP A 130 -8.26 -10.46 2.19
N LEU A 131 -7.77 -10.00 3.34
CA LEU A 131 -8.11 -10.58 4.65
C LEU A 131 -9.41 -10.03 5.23
N TYR A 132 -10.12 -9.12 4.54
CA TYR A 132 -11.47 -8.73 4.96
C TYR A 132 -12.46 -9.89 4.85
N ARG A 133 -12.20 -10.82 3.92
CA ARG A 133 -13.09 -11.95 3.60
C ARG A 133 -12.90 -13.17 4.49
N LEU A 134 -11.78 -13.22 5.20
CA LEU A 134 -11.60 -14.16 6.30
C LEU A 134 -12.48 -13.68 7.45
N ALA A 135 -13.68 -14.26 7.55
CA ALA A 135 -14.47 -14.17 8.75
C ALA A 135 -13.61 -14.64 9.95
N ASP A 136 -13.93 -14.19 11.16
CA ASP A 136 -13.23 -14.49 12.42
C ASP A 136 -13.07 -16.00 12.77
N ARG A 137 -13.39 -16.93 11.86
CA ARG A 137 -13.41 -18.39 12.07
C ARG A 137 -12.25 -19.15 11.44
N SER A 138 -11.33 -18.48 10.76
CA SER A 138 -10.10 -19.11 10.27
C SER A 138 -8.95 -18.13 10.43
N GLU A 139 -8.53 -17.94 11.69
CA GLU A 139 -7.26 -17.27 12.02
C GLU A 139 -6.06 -18.14 11.61
N ASP A 140 -6.28 -19.41 11.26
CA ASP A 140 -5.24 -20.33 10.82
C ASP A 140 -4.79 -20.03 9.39
N LEU A 141 -3.67 -19.32 9.30
CA LEU A 141 -2.90 -19.12 8.07
C LEU A 141 -2.50 -20.44 7.41
N GLU A 142 -2.38 -21.52 8.20
CA GLU A 142 -2.14 -22.88 7.73
C GLU A 142 -3.29 -23.43 6.88
N VAL A 143 -4.55 -23.15 7.27
CA VAL A 143 -5.75 -23.57 6.50
C VAL A 143 -5.80 -22.89 5.14
N LEU A 144 -5.19 -21.72 5.02
CA LEU A 144 -5.11 -20.94 3.79
C LEU A 144 -3.92 -21.34 2.90
N GLY A 145 -3.08 -22.27 3.34
CA GLY A 145 -1.85 -22.64 2.64
C GLY A 145 -0.88 -21.46 2.48
N LEU A 146 -1.01 -20.43 3.32
CA LEU A 146 -0.19 -19.23 3.22
C LEU A 146 1.31 -19.47 3.40
N PRO A 147 1.77 -20.37 4.31
CA PRO A 147 3.20 -20.63 4.45
C PRO A 147 3.87 -21.05 3.14
N ASP A 148 3.17 -21.83 2.30
CA ASP A 148 3.67 -22.31 1.01
C ASP A 148 3.45 -21.30 -0.13
N ALA A 149 2.48 -20.41 0.02
CA ALA A 149 2.15 -19.38 -0.97
C ALA A 149 2.95 -18.07 -0.80
N VAL A 150 3.79 -17.97 0.23
CA VAL A 150 4.53 -16.76 0.57
C VAL A 150 5.97 -16.84 0.05
N GLY A 151 6.43 -15.73 -0.52
CA GLY A 151 7.81 -15.54 -0.94
C GLY A 151 8.06 -15.70 -2.45
N GLY A 152 9.22 -15.24 -2.90
CA GLY A 152 9.68 -15.21 -4.28
C GLY A 152 9.13 -14.05 -5.13
N VAL A 153 8.07 -13.38 -4.68
CA VAL A 153 7.43 -12.24 -5.36
C VAL A 153 6.89 -11.23 -4.33
N PRO A 154 6.70 -9.94 -4.70
CA PRO A 154 6.00 -8.99 -3.86
C PRO A 154 4.58 -9.45 -3.49
N ILE A 155 4.18 -9.14 -2.26
CA ILE A 155 2.86 -9.50 -1.71
C ILE A 155 2.14 -8.23 -1.25
N ALA A 156 0.96 -7.95 -1.81
CA ALA A 156 0.06 -6.94 -1.30
C ALA A 156 -0.95 -7.57 -0.33
N VAL A 157 -1.19 -6.95 0.82
CA VAL A 157 -2.18 -7.42 1.80
C VAL A 157 -3.17 -6.32 2.12
N GLU A 158 -4.42 -6.48 1.69
CA GLU A 158 -5.54 -5.67 2.15
C GLU A 158 -5.99 -6.11 3.54
N TRP A 159 -6.26 -5.13 4.40
CA TRP A 159 -6.77 -5.34 5.76
C TRP A 159 -5.89 -6.26 6.61
N PRO A 160 -4.58 -5.97 6.72
CA PRO A 160 -3.66 -6.79 7.50
C PRO A 160 -4.18 -6.95 8.95
N ARG A 161 -4.24 -8.20 9.41
CA ARG A 161 -4.60 -8.55 10.78
C ARG A 161 -3.35 -8.68 11.65
N SER A 162 -3.48 -8.50 12.95
CA SER A 162 -2.36 -8.62 13.88
C SER A 162 -1.68 -10.00 13.81
N ALA A 163 -2.46 -11.07 13.62
CA ALA A 163 -1.98 -12.45 13.53
C ALA A 163 -0.97 -12.68 12.39
N ILE A 164 -1.09 -11.96 11.26
CA ILE A 164 -0.19 -12.14 10.12
C ILE A 164 1.09 -11.32 10.21
N ARG A 165 1.20 -10.32 11.11
CA ARG A 165 2.34 -9.39 11.09
C ARG A 165 3.66 -10.06 11.45
N THR A 166 3.61 -11.17 12.19
CA THR A 166 4.80 -11.97 12.51
C THR A 166 5.23 -12.85 11.34
N ALA A 167 4.26 -13.49 10.66
CA ALA A 167 4.53 -14.37 9.51
C ALA A 167 4.87 -13.57 8.23
N LEU A 168 4.24 -12.41 8.06
CA LEU A 168 4.38 -11.50 6.93
C LEU A 168 4.67 -10.09 7.43
N PRO A 169 5.88 -9.83 7.96
CA PRO A 169 6.25 -8.48 8.39
C PRO A 169 6.18 -7.53 7.19
N PRO A 170 5.46 -6.39 7.29
CA PRO A 170 5.42 -5.44 6.19
C PRO A 170 6.80 -4.84 5.94
N THR A 171 7.13 -4.61 4.68
CA THR A 171 8.25 -3.74 4.27
C THR A 171 7.75 -2.35 3.86
N ARG A 172 6.48 -2.26 3.44
CA ARG A 172 5.75 -1.01 3.17
C ARG A 172 4.37 -1.03 3.82
N GLU A 173 3.93 0.14 4.27
CA GLU A 173 2.55 0.36 4.73
C GLU A 173 1.94 1.53 3.97
N VAL A 174 0.76 1.30 3.40
CA VAL A 174 0.00 2.27 2.62
C VAL A 174 -1.34 2.52 3.30
N PHE A 175 -1.56 3.76 3.70
CA PHE A 175 -2.75 4.20 4.41
C PHE A 175 -3.65 5.01 3.48
N PHE A 176 -4.94 4.70 3.49
CA PHE A 176 -5.93 5.35 2.64
C PHE A 176 -7.00 6.01 3.50
N LYS A 177 -7.38 7.24 3.15
CA LYS A 177 -8.53 7.95 3.75
C LYS A 177 -9.32 8.69 2.69
N ARG A 178 -10.65 8.65 2.76
CA ARG A 178 -11.49 9.59 1.99
C ARG A 178 -11.43 10.95 2.66
N THR A 179 -11.31 12.00 1.85
CA THR A 179 -11.36 13.39 2.32
C THR A 179 -12.78 13.95 2.12
N PRO A 180 -13.15 15.03 2.85
CA PRO A 180 -14.48 15.62 2.74
C PRO A 180 -14.87 16.09 1.33
N ASP A 181 -13.88 16.49 0.52
CA ASP A 181 -14.09 16.91 -0.87
C ASP A 181 -14.13 15.73 -1.87
N GLY A 182 -14.29 14.49 -1.38
CA GLY A 182 -14.46 13.30 -2.20
C GLY A 182 -13.17 12.71 -2.77
N THR A 183 -12.02 13.34 -2.54
CA THR A 183 -10.72 12.80 -2.95
C THR A 183 -10.21 11.72 -1.99
N ARG A 184 -9.10 11.07 -2.34
CA ARG A 184 -8.41 10.08 -1.51
C ARG A 184 -7.06 10.65 -1.09
N TRP A 185 -6.79 10.64 0.20
CA TRP A 185 -5.45 10.82 0.74
C TRP A 185 -4.79 9.45 0.85
N ILE A 186 -3.55 9.34 0.35
CA ILE A 186 -2.77 8.11 0.36
C ILE A 186 -1.42 8.42 1.01
N GLY A 187 -1.10 7.74 2.10
CA GLY A 187 0.19 7.82 2.79
C GLY A 187 0.98 6.55 2.57
N VAL A 188 2.16 6.62 1.97
CA VAL A 188 3.06 5.49 1.75
C VAL A 188 4.26 5.64 2.68
N GLY A 189 4.51 4.65 3.53
CA GLY A 189 5.62 4.67 4.48
C GLY A 189 6.31 3.32 4.59
N ARG A 190 7.44 3.31 5.30
CA ARG A 190 8.04 2.08 5.83
C ARG A 190 7.56 1.88 7.26
N PRO A 191 7.28 0.64 7.68
CA PRO A 191 6.94 0.39 9.07
C PRO A 191 8.08 0.89 9.95
N SER A 192 7.72 1.50 11.06
CA SER A 192 8.68 1.91 12.06
C SER A 192 9.36 0.67 12.65
N HIS A 193 10.69 0.64 12.64
CA HIS A 193 11.40 -0.34 13.46
C HIS A 193 11.12 0.00 14.93
N ALA A 194 10.33 -0.83 15.62
CA ALA A 194 10.31 -0.81 17.07
C ALA A 194 11.70 -1.30 17.53
N GLY A 195 12.63 -0.37 17.73
CA GLY A 195 13.92 -0.57 18.38
C GLY A 195 14.69 -1.82 17.96
N SER A 196 15.51 -1.72 16.92
CA SER A 196 16.75 -2.51 16.90
C SER A 196 17.64 -1.99 18.03
N SER A 197 17.42 -2.50 19.25
CA SER A 197 18.53 -2.63 20.18
C SER A 197 19.34 -3.80 19.63
N ALA A 198 20.32 -3.48 18.77
CA ALA A 198 21.39 -4.40 18.46
C ALA A 198 21.99 -4.87 19.79
N ALA A 199 21.67 -6.10 20.18
CA ALA A 199 22.46 -6.83 21.15
C ALA A 199 23.89 -6.87 20.59
N ARG A 200 24.79 -6.23 21.33
CA ARG A 200 26.24 -6.39 21.16
C ARG A 200 26.66 -7.75 21.67
#